data_AF-A0A966WRM3-F1
#
_entry.id   AF-A0A966WRM3-F1
#
_cell.length_a   1.000
_cell.length_b   1.000
_cell.length_c   1.000
_cell.angle_alpha   90.00
_cell.angle_beta   90.00
_cell.angle_gamma   90.00
#
_symmetry.space_group_name_H-M   'P 1'
#
loop_
_entity.id
_entity.type
_entity.pdbx_description
1 polymer ?
#
loop_
_entity_poly.entity_id
_entity_poly.type
_entity_poly.pdbx_seq_one_letter_code
_entity_poly.pdbx_strand_id
1 'polypeptide(L)' 'MNAPLALLAELTHRCPLRCPYCSNPMELTRASAELTTTEWARVFAEAARLGCLQVHLSG' A
#
# COMPACT_ATOMS: atom_id res chain seq x y z
N MET A 1 2.31 -0.41 -25.11
CA MET A 1 2.94 -0.92 -23.87
C MET A 1 2.37 -0.05 -22.76
N ASN A 2 1.40 -0.55 -21.98
CA ASN A 2 0.69 0.25 -20.99
C ASN A 2 1.36 0.06 -19.63
N ALA A 3 2.32 0.93 -19.31
CA ALA A 3 2.86 1.00 -17.96
C ALA A 3 1.74 1.38 -16.98
N PRO A 4 1.73 0.83 -15.75
CA PRO A 4 0.81 1.28 -14.71
C PRO A 4 1.05 2.77 -14.44
N LEU A 5 -0.02 3.58 -14.43
CA LEU A 5 0.09 5.01 -14.16
C LEU A 5 0.44 5.29 -12.69
N ALA A 6 -0.15 4.52 -11.78
CA ALA A 6 -0.08 4.75 -10.35
C ALA A 6 0.00 3.44 -9.54
N LEU A 7 0.66 3.51 -8.38
CA LEU A 7 0.66 2.50 -7.33
C LEU A 7 -0.14 3.00 -6.12
N LEU A 8 -1.13 2.23 -5.68
CA LEU A 8 -1.72 2.40 -4.34
C LEU A 8 -0.97 1.48 -3.36
N ALA A 9 -0.30 2.07 -2.37
CA ALA A 9 0.46 1.37 -1.35
C ALA A 9 -0.23 1.49 0.01
N GLU A 10 -0.97 0.45 0.40
CA GLU A 10 -1.58 0.32 1.73
C GLU A 10 -0.51 -0.13 2.73
N LEU A 11 0.10 0.84 3.42
CA LEU A 11 1.26 0.63 4.28
C LEU A 11 0.90 -0.09 5.58
N THR A 12 -0.29 0.18 6.11
CA THR A 12 -0.79 -0.40 7.35
C THR A 12 -2.31 -0.36 7.37
N HIS A 13 -2.95 -1.15 8.21
CA HIS A 13 -4.39 -1.07 8.48
C HIS A 13 -4.69 -0.83 9.96
N ARG A 14 -3.68 -0.39 10.73
CA ARG A 14 -3.82 -0.07 12.15
C ARG A 14 -4.52 1.27 12.38
N CYS A 15 -5.78 1.36 12.01
CA CYS A 15 -6.60 2.55 12.21
C CYS A 15 -7.29 2.51 13.58
N PRO A 16 -7.17 3.55 14.43
CA PRO A 16 -7.87 3.60 15.73
C PRO A 16 -9.36 3.93 15.60
N LEU A 17 -9.83 4.24 14.40
CA LEU A 17 -11.21 4.65 14.14
C LEU A 17 -12.14 3.45 13.97
N ARG A 18 -13.44 3.67 14.17
CA ARG A 18 -14.51 2.67 14.01
C ARG A 18 -15.59 3.21 13.06
N CYS A 19 -15.16 3.64 11.88
CA CYS A 19 -16.06 4.25 10.91
C CYS A 19 -17.07 3.21 10.40
N PRO A 20 -18.39 3.48 10.44
CA PRO A 20 -19.41 2.56 9.95
C PRO A 20 -19.40 2.42 8.41
N TYR A 21 -18.62 3.27 7.73
CA TYR A 21 -18.48 3.35 6.29
C TYR A 21 -17.06 2.99 5.80
N CYS A 22 -16.22 2.39 6.65
CA CYS A 22 -14.89 2.00 6.21
C CYS A 22 -14.99 0.95 5.09
N SER A 23 -14.31 1.19 3.98
CA SER A 23 -14.27 0.28 2.84
C SER A 23 -13.35 -0.91 3.06
N ASN A 24 -12.48 -0.86 4.07
CA ASN A 24 -11.55 -1.94 4.35
C ASN A 24 -12.31 -3.15 4.90
N PRO A 25 -11.90 -4.38 4.53
CA PRO A 25 -12.49 -5.59 5.07
C PRO A 25 -12.27 -5.69 6.58
N MET A 26 -13.10 -6.49 7.24
CA MET A 26 -12.98 -6.73 8.68
C MET A 26 -11.75 -7.57 9.05
N GLU A 27 -11.35 -8.48 8.16
CA GLU A 27 -10.17 -9.33 8.32
C GLU A 27 -9.00 -8.74 7.53
N LEU A 28 -8.08 -8.08 8.23
CA LEU A 28 -6.93 -7.39 7.67
C LEU A 28 -5.62 -8.10 8.03
N THR A 29 -4.58 -7.83 7.22
CA THR A 29 -3.22 -8.29 7.50
C THR A 29 -2.80 -7.81 8.89
N ARG A 30 -2.32 -8.74 9.72
CA ARG A 30 -1.83 -8.41 11.06
C ARG A 30 -0.56 -7.56 10.94
N ALA A 31 -0.36 -6.65 11.89
CA ALA A 31 0.82 -5.79 11.95
C ALA A 31 2.16 -6.56 11.84
N SER A 32 2.24 -7.77 12.39
CA SER A 32 3.42 -8.63 12.32
C SER A 32 3.75 -9.17 10.92
N ALA A 33 2.83 -9.03 9.98
CA ALA A 33 2.95 -9.47 8.59
C ALA A 33 3.00 -8.28 7.61
N GLU A 34 3.09 -7.04 8.10
CA GLU A 34 3.34 -5.88 7.26
C GLU A 34 4.76 -5.90 6.69
N LEU A 35 4.94 -5.33 5.50
CA LEU A 35 6.25 -5.20 4.89
C LEU A 35 7.15 -4.29 5.73
N THR A 36 8.41 -4.70 5.84
CA THR A 36 9.47 -3.86 6.41
C THR A 36 9.77 -2.66 5.51
N THR A 37 10.43 -1.65 6.08
CA THR A 37 10.89 -0.48 5.33
C THR A 37 11.76 -0.86 4.12
N THR A 38 12.65 -1.86 4.28
CA THR A 38 13.52 -2.33 3.20
C THR A 38 12.72 -2.97 2.07
N GLU A 39 11.67 -3.74 2.39
CA GLU A 39 10.79 -4.33 1.40
C GLU A 39 9.97 -3.26 0.67
N TRP A 40 9.44 -2.26 1.39
CA TRP A 40 8.76 -1.12 0.76
C TRP A 40 9.69 -0.33 -0.18
N ALA A 41 10.92 -0.05 0.24
CA ALA A 41 11.90 0.61 -0.62
C ALA A 41 12.15 -0.17 -1.92
N ARG A 42 12.23 -1.51 -1.84
CA ARG A 42 12.33 -2.39 -3.01
C ARG A 42 11.09 -2.27 -3.91
N VAL A 43 9.88 -2.35 -3.34
CA VAL A 43 8.62 -2.21 -4.08
C VAL A 43 8.55 -0.89 -4.84
N PHE A 44 8.95 0.22 -4.23
CA PHE A 44 8.95 1.52 -4.90
C PHE A 44 9.98 1.61 -6.04
N ALA A 45 11.17 1.02 -5.86
CA ALA A 45 12.16 0.95 -6.92
C ALA A 45 11.68 0.11 -8.11
N GLU A 46 11.01 -1.01 -7.83
CA GLU A 46 10.40 -1.87 -8.85
C GLU A 46 9.27 -1.16 -9.59
N ALA A 47 8.38 -0.46 -8.87
CA ALA A 47 7.29 0.31 -9.46
C ALA A 47 7.82 1.45 -10.36
N ALA A 48 8.87 2.17 -9.93
CA ALA A 48 9.52 3.18 -10.74
C ALA A 48 10.11 2.59 -12.03
N ARG A 49 10.76 1.42 -11.94
CA ARG A 49 11.31 0.71 -13.13
C ARG A 49 10.21 0.24 -14.09
N LEU A 50 9.00 -0.04 -13.60
CA LEU A 50 7.84 -0.37 -14.42
C LEU A 50 7.20 0.86 -15.10
N GLY A 51 7.61 2.08 -14.73
CA GLY A 51 7.10 3.32 -15.30
C GLY A 51 5.92 3.93 -14.53
N CYS A 52 5.68 3.54 -13.28
CA CYS A 52 4.70 4.22 -12.43
C CYS A 52 5.08 5.70 -12.25
N LEU A 53 4.12 6.59 -12.48
CA LEU A 53 4.29 8.04 -12.33
C LEU A 53 3.84 8.55 -10.97
N GLN A 54 2.89 7.84 -10.34
CA GLN A 54 2.27 8.25 -9.08
C GLN A 54 2.34 7.13 -8.04
N VAL A 55 2.52 7.52 -6.78
CA VAL A 55 2.38 6.64 -5.63
C VAL A 55 1.40 7.28 -4.66
N HIS A 56 0.35 6.54 -4.31
CA HIS A 56 -0.61 6.92 -3.29
C HIS A 56 -0.31 6.08 -2.04
N LEU A 57 0.16 6.73 -0.99
CA LEU A 57 0.37 6.08 0.30
C LEU A 57 -0.96 6.10 1.07
N SER A 58 -1.39 4.94 1.53
CA SER A 58 -2.64 4.74 2.27
C SER A 58 -2.38 3.89 3.51
N GLY A 59 -3.32 3.95 4.47
CA GLY A 59 -3.33 3.14 5.67
C GLY A 59 -4.03 3.79 6.86
#